data_AF-A0A7R9MQ53-F1
#
_entry.id   AF-A0A7R9MQ53-F1
#
_cell.length_a   1.000
_cell.length_b   1.000
_cell.length_c   1.000
_cell.angle_alpha   90.00
_cell.angle_beta   90.00
_cell.angle_gamma   90.00
#
_symmetry.space_group_name_H-M   'P 1'
#
loop_
_entity.id
_entity.type
_entity.pdbx_description
1 polymer ?
#
loop_
_entity_poly.entity_id
_entity_poly.type
_entity_poly.pdbx_seq_one_letter_code
_entity_poly.pdbx_strand_id
1 'polypeptide(L)'
;MMKFSITLPETFDGPLTANNKLSEADHLFVNEIKGPESLAVWKGDVYTGLSDGRIVRIRKDRYKTVAQFGDPAKCVNPWEMEKCGRPL
;
A
#
# COMPACT_ATOMS: atom_id res chain seq x y z
N MET A 1 6.09 -30.80 -17.36
CA MET A 1 6.13 -29.93 -16.16
C MET A 1 7.59 -29.59 -15.91
N MET A 2 8.02 -28.35 -16.21
CA MET A 2 9.42 -27.95 -15.98
C MET A 2 9.64 -27.74 -14.48
N LYS A 3 10.56 -28.51 -13.90
CA LYS A 3 11.04 -28.30 -12.54
C LYS A 3 12.12 -27.23 -12.58
N PHE A 4 11.85 -26.08 -12.00
CA PHE A 4 12.88 -25.09 -11.72
C PHE A 4 13.53 -25.46 -10.39
N SER A 5 14.86 -25.54 -10.38
CA SER A 5 15.66 -25.72 -9.17
C SER A 5 16.63 -24.55 -9.13
N ILE A 6 16.58 -23.77 -8.05
CA ILE A 6 17.49 -22.67 -7.79
C ILE A 6 18.32 -23.04 -6.56
N THR A 7 19.64 -22.95 -6.68
CA THR A 7 20.54 -23.12 -5.55
C THR A 7 20.61 -21.78 -4.83
N LEU A 8 20.16 -21.74 -3.57
CA LEU A 8 20.33 -20.56 -2.73
C LEU A 8 21.82 -20.39 -2.38
N PRO A 9 22.28 -19.15 -2.17
CA PRO A 9 23.63 -18.92 -1.66
C PRO A 9 23.80 -19.56 -0.28
N GLU A 10 25.00 -20.07 0.00
CA GLU A 10 25.32 -20.74 1.26
C GLU A 10 25.25 -19.78 2.47
N THR A 11 25.51 -18.49 2.23
CA THR A 11 25.43 -17.43 3.24
C THR A 11 24.77 -16.18 2.65
N PHE A 12 24.08 -15.41 3.50
CA PHE A 12 23.44 -14.14 3.15
C PHE A 12 24.27 -12.98 3.69
N ASP A 13 25.27 -12.58 2.91
CA ASP A 13 26.22 -11.52 3.27
C ASP A 13 26.04 -10.25 2.44
N GLY A 14 26.65 -9.15 2.89
CA GLY A 14 26.63 -7.86 2.21
C GLY A 14 25.20 -7.33 2.03
N PRO A 15 24.71 -7.09 0.80
CA PRO A 15 23.35 -6.62 0.55
C PRO A 15 22.24 -7.56 1.04
N LEU A 16 22.54 -8.84 1.24
CA LEU A 16 21.57 -9.84 1.69
C LEU A 16 21.60 -10.06 3.21
N THR A 17 22.51 -9.41 3.93
CA THR A 17 22.59 -9.53 5.38
C THR A 17 21.28 -9.14 6.03
N ALA A 18 20.80 -10.00 6.92
CA ALA A 18 19.58 -9.78 7.68
C ALA A 18 19.65 -8.44 8.42
N ASN A 19 18.55 -7.69 8.37
CA ASN A 19 18.41 -6.43 9.08
C ASN A 19 17.01 -6.30 9.68
N ASN A 20 16.87 -5.37 10.62
CA ASN A 20 15.66 -5.09 11.38
C ASN A 20 14.99 -3.77 10.97
N LYS A 21 15.36 -3.18 9.82
CA LYS A 21 14.90 -1.83 9.43
C LYS A 21 13.38 -1.72 9.35
N LEU A 22 12.70 -2.79 8.93
CA LEU A 22 11.24 -2.83 8.85
C LEU A 22 10.58 -2.89 10.24
N SER A 23 11.27 -3.40 11.26
CA SER A 23 10.78 -3.43 12.64
C SER A 23 10.80 -2.06 13.32
N GLU A 24 11.54 -1.11 12.76
CA GLU A 24 11.63 0.27 13.24
C GLU A 24 10.58 1.19 12.60
N ALA A 25 9.74 0.66 11.70
CA ALA A 25 8.72 1.44 11.02
C ALA A 25 7.51 1.71 11.92
N ASP A 26 6.99 2.94 11.87
CA ASP A 26 5.74 3.29 12.55
C ASP A 26 4.52 2.75 11.79
N HIS A 27 3.60 2.15 12.54
CA HIS A 27 2.33 1.67 12.01
C HIS A 27 1.27 2.78 12.10
N LEU A 28 0.90 3.35 10.96
CA LEU A 28 -0.11 4.41 10.88
C LEU A 28 -1.46 3.86 10.42
N PHE A 29 -2.55 4.41 10.96
CA PHE A 29 -3.93 4.20 10.50
C PHE A 29 -4.37 2.73 10.44
N VAL A 30 -3.87 1.92 11.38
CA VAL A 30 -4.16 0.49 11.44
C VAL A 30 -5.66 0.29 11.57
N ASN A 31 -6.25 -0.46 10.63
CA ASN A 31 -7.69 -0.70 10.49
C ASN A 31 -8.55 0.49 10.02
N GLU A 32 -7.99 1.68 9.82
CA GLU A 32 -8.74 2.84 9.33
C GLU A 32 -8.71 2.96 7.79
N ILE A 33 -7.56 2.67 7.18
CA ILE A 33 -7.40 2.63 5.72
C ILE A 33 -7.15 1.19 5.27
N LYS A 34 -7.66 0.84 4.10
CA LYS A 34 -7.57 -0.52 3.54
C LYS A 34 -7.03 -0.48 2.13
N GLY A 35 -6.12 -1.42 1.86
CA GLY A 35 -5.45 -1.58 0.57
C GLY A 35 -4.77 -0.31 0.04
N PRO A 36 -3.92 0.39 0.82
CA PRO A 36 -3.11 1.47 0.29
C PRO A 36 -2.19 0.93 -0.81
N GLU A 37 -2.36 1.44 -2.02
CA GLU A 37 -1.59 1.06 -3.20
C GLU A 37 -0.97 2.30 -3.83
N SER A 38 0.28 2.14 -4.25
CA SER A 38 1.13 3.20 -4.78
C SER A 38 1.41 4.31 -3.75
N LEU A 39 2.69 4.69 -3.59
CA LEU A 39 3.10 5.76 -2.70
C LEU A 39 3.74 6.87 -3.52
N ALA A 40 3.03 7.99 -3.68
CA ALA A 40 3.55 9.17 -4.35
C ALA A 40 3.93 10.23 -3.32
N VAL A 41 5.19 10.63 -3.29
CA VAL A 41 5.69 11.69 -2.40
C VAL A 41 5.75 13.00 -3.16
N TRP A 42 5.02 14.02 -2.68
CA TRP A 42 5.02 15.34 -3.28
C TRP A 42 4.97 16.44 -2.23
N LYS A 43 5.95 17.35 -2.26
CA LYS A 43 6.05 18.51 -1.35
C LYS A 43 5.90 18.16 0.14
N GLY A 44 6.45 17.02 0.54
CA GLY A 44 6.42 16.54 1.94
C GLY A 44 5.10 15.90 2.38
N ASP A 45 4.14 15.74 1.47
CA ASP A 45 2.92 14.96 1.68
C ASP A 45 3.06 13.60 0.93
N VAL A 46 2.44 12.55 1.47
CA VAL A 46 2.36 11.23 0.84
C VAL A 46 0.95 11.02 0.33
N TYR A 47 0.80 10.54 -0.90
CA TYR A 47 -0.48 10.23 -1.51
C TYR A 47 -0.55 8.74 -1.80
N THR A 48 -1.70 8.13 -1.53
CA THR A 48 -1.95 6.72 -1.81
C THR A 48 -3.41 6.50 -2.19
N GLY A 49 -3.64 5.56 -3.11
CA GLY A 49 -4.96 5.07 -3.48
C GLY A 49 -5.42 3.99 -2.50
N LEU A 50 -6.71 3.96 -2.16
CA LEU A 50 -7.31 2.96 -1.28
C LEU A 50 -8.23 2.02 -2.06
N SER A 51 -8.49 0.84 -1.49
CA SER A 51 -9.37 -0.17 -2.10
C SER A 51 -10.82 0.31 -2.29
N ASP A 52 -11.25 1.33 -1.54
CA ASP A 52 -12.60 1.92 -1.60
C ASP A 52 -12.72 3.07 -2.62
N GLY A 53 -11.70 3.26 -3.47
CA GLY A 53 -11.71 4.29 -4.51
C GLY A 53 -11.22 5.66 -4.05
N ARG A 54 -10.85 5.84 -2.78
CA ARG A 54 -10.30 7.12 -2.31
C ARG A 54 -8.84 7.30 -2.69
N ILE A 55 -8.45 8.53 -3.02
CA ILE A 55 -7.06 8.98 -2.87
C ILE A 55 -6.97 9.76 -1.58
N VAL A 56 -6.07 9.35 -0.70
CA VAL A 56 -5.80 10.04 0.56
C VAL A 56 -4.43 10.71 0.53
N ARG A 57 -4.37 11.91 1.10
CA ARG A 57 -3.14 12.62 1.39
C ARG A 57 -2.80 12.46 2.86
N ILE A 58 -1.65 11.87 3.14
CA ILE A 58 -1.08 11.65 4.47
C ILE A 58 -0.05 12.74 4.74
N ARG A 59 -0.16 13.37 5.91
CA ARG A 59 0.84 14.30 6.43
C ARG A 59 0.96 14.10 7.94
N LYS A 60 2.13 13.63 8.37
CA LYS A 60 2.38 13.19 9.75
C LYS A 60 1.43 12.03 10.12
N ASP A 61 0.69 12.18 11.20
CA ASP A 61 -0.25 11.27 11.84
C ASP A 61 -1.70 11.50 11.40
N ARG A 62 -1.94 12.21 10.29
CA ARG A 62 -3.29 12.47 9.78
C ARG A 62 -3.37 12.25 8.27
N TYR A 63 -4.54 11.80 7.83
CA TYR A 63 -4.88 11.70 6.42
C TYR A 63 -6.13 12.52 6.08
N LYS A 64 -6.25 12.92 4.81
CA LYS A 64 -7.44 13.54 4.24
C LYS A 64 -7.72 12.97 2.87
N THR A 65 -8.98 12.65 2.57
CA THR A 65 -9.41 12.32 1.21
C THR A 65 -9.26 13.54 0.32
N VAL A 66 -8.60 13.39 -0.83
CA VAL A 66 -8.42 14.45 -1.83
C VAL A 66 -9.17 14.16 -3.13
N ALA A 67 -9.50 12.89 -3.38
CA ALA A 67 -10.36 12.46 -4.48
C ALA A 67 -11.10 11.18 -4.09
N GLN A 68 -12.26 10.98 -4.71
CA GLN A 68 -13.06 9.76 -4.63
C GLN A 68 -13.38 9.33 -6.06
N PHE A 69 -13.02 8.11 -6.40
CA PHE A 69 -13.39 7.44 -7.63
C PHE A 69 -14.56 6.49 -7.37
N GLY A 70 -15.28 6.12 -8.44
CA GLY A 70 -16.47 5.29 -8.33
C GLY A 70 -17.62 5.98 -7.58
N ASP A 71 -18.68 5.21 -7.35
CA ASP A 71 -19.85 5.64 -6.57
C ASP A 71 -19.74 5.07 -5.16
N PRO A 72 -19.52 5.89 -4.12
CA PRO A 72 -19.34 5.40 -2.76
C PRO A 72 -20.56 4.66 -2.22
N ALA A 73 -21.78 4.96 -2.71
CA ALA A 73 -22.98 4.24 -2.31
C ALA A 73 -23.03 2.81 -2.90
N LYS A 74 -22.27 2.55 -3.97
CA LYS A 74 -22.18 1.24 -4.65
C LYS A 74 -20.94 0.45 -4.24
N CYS A 75 -19.97 1.08 -3.59
CA CYS A 75 -18.79 0.44 -3.03
C CYS A 75 -19.08 -0.15 -1.63
N VAL A 76 -20.01 -1.11 -1.57
CA VAL A 76 -20.37 -1.79 -0.31
C VAL A 76 -19.27 -2.76 0.09
N ASN A 77 -18.67 -3.43 -0.89
CA ASN A 77 -17.60 -4.39 -0.66
C ASN A 77 -16.28 -3.91 -1.29
N PRO A 78 -15.16 -3.85 -0.53
CA PRO A 78 -13.87 -3.37 -1.04
C PRO A 78 -13.28 -4.19 -2.20
N TRP A 79 -13.72 -5.43 -2.39
CA TRP A 79 -13.27 -6.30 -3.49
C TRP A 79 -14.03 -6.06 -4.81
N GLU A 80 -15.09 -5.25 -4.81
CA GLU A 80 -15.80 -4.83 -6.03
C GLU A 80 -15.06 -3.69 -6.73
N MET A 81 -13.79 -3.94 -7.06
CA MET A 81 -12.83 -2.94 -7.52
C MET A 81 -13.29 -2.14 -8.73
N GLU A 82 -14.01 -2.78 -9.67
CA GLU A 82 -14.61 -2.09 -10.83
C GLU A 82 -15.70 -1.08 -10.46
N LYS A 83 -16.45 -1.34 -9.38
CA LYS A 83 -17.51 -0.43 -8.90
C LYS A 83 -16.94 0.70 -8.05
N CYS A 84 -15.95 0.37 -7.21
CA CYS A 84 -15.27 1.31 -6.34
C CYS A 84 -14.32 2.24 -7.12
N GLY A 85 -13.90 1.86 -8.34
CA GLY A 85 -13.00 2.68 -9.16
C GLY A 85 -11.59 2.78 -8.57
N ARG A 86 -11.06 1.66 -8.05
CA ARG A 86 -9.78 1.60 -7.34
C ARG A 86 -8.63 2.25 -8.14
N PRO A 87 -8.05 3.37 -7.66
CA PRO A 87 -6.91 3.98 -8.30
C PRO A 87 -5.63 3.20 -7.98
N LEU A 88 -4.99 2.63 -9.01
CA LEU A 88 -3.69 1.94 -8.96
C LEU A 88 -2.53 2.90 -9.24
#